data_AF-A0AAX1DSN2-F1
#
_entry.id   AF-A0AAX1DSN2-F1
#
_cell.length_a   1.000
_cell.length_b   1.000
_cell.length_c   1.000
_cell.angle_alpha   90.00
_cell.angle_beta   90.00
_cell.angle_gamma   90.00
#
_symmetry.space_group_name_H-M   'P 1'
#
loop_
_entity.id
_entity.type
_entity.pdbx_description
1 polymer ?
#
loop_
_entity_poly.entity_id
_entity_poly.type
_entity_poly.pdbx_seq_one_letter_code
_entity_poly.pdbx_strand_id
1 'polypeptide(L)' 'MPIVTSSATLKPLAHSVQQTEMLSAMGFALVNAYVRNQASGATEVAGMQATLDAAAEMQDETVIALVRPLETLLRAFQ' A
#
# COMPACT_ATOMS: atom_id res chain seq x y z
N MET A 1 -13.96 4.47 -6.89
CA MET A 1 -14.55 3.10 -6.87
C MET A 1 -16.09 3.14 -6.81
N PRO A 2 -16.79 3.32 -7.95
CA PRO A 2 -18.24 3.57 -7.96
C PRO A 2 -19.08 2.42 -7.38
N ILE A 3 -18.69 1.16 -7.60
CA ILE A 3 -19.45 -0.02 -7.16
C ILE A 3 -19.54 -0.13 -5.63
N VAL A 4 -18.46 0.19 -4.91
CA VAL A 4 -18.39 0.05 -3.45
C VAL A 4 -19.18 1.16 -2.75
N THR A 5 -19.16 2.37 -3.32
CA THR A 5 -19.85 3.54 -2.76
C THR A 5 -21.36 3.56 -3.06
N SER A 6 -21.79 2.86 -4.11
CA SER A 6 -23.19 2.83 -4.55
C SER A 6 -23.99 1.62 -4.02
N SER A 7 -23.36 0.70 -3.27
CA SER A 7 -24.01 -0.48 -2.69
C SER A 7 -24.01 -0.42 -1.16
N ALA A 8 -25.20 -0.51 -0.55
CA ALA A 8 -25.34 -0.54 0.91
C ALA A 8 -24.62 -1.75 1.54
N THR A 9 -24.62 -2.90 0.85
CA THR A 9 -23.96 -4.13 1.29
C THR A 9 -22.44 -4.02 1.24
N LEU A 10 -21.88 -3.29 0.26
CA LEU A 10 -20.44 -3.15 0.08
C LEU A 10 -19.86 -1.93 0.82
N LYS A 11 -20.70 -0.99 1.24
CA LYS A 11 -20.28 0.23 1.95
C LYS A 11 -19.34 -0.02 3.14
N PRO A 12 -19.51 -1.08 3.96
CA PRO A 12 -18.57 -1.38 5.05
C PRO A 12 -17.13 -1.65 4.57
N LEU A 13 -16.96 -2.14 3.34
CA LEU A 13 -15.64 -2.44 2.76
C LEU A 13 -14.94 -1.19 2.18
N ALA A 14 -15.59 -0.03 2.16
CA ALA A 14 -15.06 1.16 1.49
C ALA A 14 -13.65 1.54 1.98
N HIS A 15 -13.41 1.46 3.29
CA HIS A 15 -12.11 1.76 3.87
C HIS A 15 -11.04 0.75 3.43
N SER A 16 -11.34 -0.55 3.52
CA SER A 16 -10.44 -1.63 3.10
C SER A 16 -10.03 -1.51 1.63
N VAL A 17 -11.00 -1.21 0.76
CA VAL A 17 -10.77 -1.00 -0.67
C VAL A 17 -9.86 0.20 -0.92
N GLN A 18 -10.10 1.32 -0.23
CA GLN A 18 -9.27 2.52 -0.37
C GLN A 18 -7.82 2.25 0.05
N GLN A 19 -7.61 1.53 1.14
CA GLN A 19 -6.29 1.18 1.64
C GLN A 19 -5.58 0.19 0.69
N THR A 20 -6.31 -0.82 0.20
CA THR A 20 -5.81 -1.78 -0.79
C THR A 20 -5.37 -1.08 -2.08
N GLU A 21 -6.16 -0.11 -2.57
CA GLU A 21 -5.84 0.68 -3.76
C GLU A 21 -4.55 1.50 -3.54
N MET A 22 -4.45 2.19 -2.40
CA MET A 22 -3.27 2.98 -2.04
C MET A 22 -2.00 2.13 -1.95
N LEU A 23 -2.05 1.00 -1.24
CA LEU A 23 -0.91 0.09 -1.10
C LEU A 23 -0.52 -0.57 -2.42
N SER A 24 -1.49 -0.92 -3.25
CA SER A 24 -1.23 -1.45 -4.59
C SER A 24 -0.52 -0.41 -5.47
N ALA A 25 -0.96 0.85 -5.44
CA ALA A 25 -0.32 1.93 -6.18
C ALA A 25 1.13 2.17 -5.71
N MET A 26 1.37 2.12 -4.40
CA MET A 26 2.73 2.17 -3.84
C MET A 26 3.59 1.00 -4.33
N GLY A 27 3.07 -0.22 -4.32
CA GLY A 27 3.76 -1.40 -4.83
C GLY A 27 4.16 -1.28 -6.30
N PHE A 28 3.24 -0.80 -7.14
CA PHE A 28 3.55 -0.53 -8.55
C PHE A 28 4.64 0.54 -8.70
N ALA A 29 4.60 1.61 -7.90
CA ALA A 29 5.64 2.64 -7.92
C ALA A 29 7.02 2.07 -7.54
N LEU A 30 7.09 1.26 -6.49
CA LEU A 30 8.32 0.60 -6.05
C LEU A 30 8.87 -0.35 -7.11
N VAL A 31 8.03 -1.21 -7.71
CA VAL A 31 8.47 -2.12 -8.78
C VAL A 31 8.98 -1.33 -9.99
N ASN A 32 8.27 -0.27 -10.39
CA ASN A 32 8.70 0.58 -11.50
C ASN A 32 10.03 1.29 -11.22
N ALA A 33 10.22 1.82 -10.01
CA ALA A 33 11.47 2.46 -9.60
C ALA A 33 12.62 1.45 -9.61
N TYR A 34 12.38 0.24 -9.09
CA TYR A 34 13.37 -0.84 -9.04
C TYR A 34 13.83 -1.24 -10.45
N VAL A 35 12.87 -1.51 -11.35
CA VAL A 35 13.16 -1.88 -12.75
C VAL A 35 13.92 -0.78 -13.50
N ARG A 36 13.68 0.49 -13.16
CA ARG A 36 14.36 1.64 -13.78
C ARG A 36 15.68 2.01 -13.12
N ASN A 37 16.11 1.27 -12.09
CA ASN A 37 17.25 1.60 -11.24
C ASN A 37 17.19 3.06 -10.72
N GLN A 38 15.98 3.51 -10.39
CA GLN A 38 15.74 4.82 -9.82
C GLN A 38 15.96 4.76 -8.31
N ALA A 39 16.81 5.64 -7.81
CA ALA A 39 16.99 5.80 -6.37
C ALA A 39 15.78 6.50 -5.76
N SER A 40 15.36 6.04 -4.58
CA SER A 40 14.42 6.75 -3.72
C SER A 40 15.17 7.48 -2.62
N GLY A 41 14.72 8.69 -2.28
CA GLY A 41 15.34 9.46 -1.21
C GLY A 41 15.01 8.89 0.18
N ALA A 42 15.89 9.08 1.17
CA ALA A 42 15.67 8.58 2.53
C ALA A 42 14.33 9.07 3.14
N THR A 43 13.94 10.31 2.87
CA THR A 43 12.64 10.87 3.32
C THR A 43 11.44 10.17 2.67
N GLU A 44 11.55 9.81 1.39
CA GLU A 44 10.50 9.12 0.65
C GLU A 44 10.33 7.69 1.16
N VAL A 45 11.44 6.97 1.34
CA VAL A 45 11.47 5.63 1.93
C VAL A 45 10.89 5.63 3.34
N ALA A 46 11.24 6.61 4.17
CA ALA A 46 10.68 6.74 5.52
C ALA A 46 9.16 7.00 5.52
N GLY A 47 8.66 7.81 4.58
CA GLY A 47 7.23 8.06 4.40
C GLY A 47 6.46 6.82 3.96
N MET A 48 7.04 6.03 3.04
CA MET A 48 6.48 4.75 2.62
C MET A 48 6.46 3.74 3.78
N GLN A 49 7.54 3.65 4.56
CA GLN A 49 7.59 2.79 5.75
C GLN A 49 6.50 3.16 6.76
N ALA A 50 6.35 4.45 7.08
CA ALA A 50 5.30 4.91 8.00
C ALA A 50 3.87 4.57 7.50
N THR A 51 3.66 4.58 6.19
CA THR A 51 2.38 4.17 5.59
C THR A 51 2.15 2.67 5.76
N LEU A 52 3.19 1.84 5.60
CA LEU A 52 3.11 0.40 5.82
C LEU A 52 2.88 0.06 7.29
N ASP A 53 3.55 0.76 8.21
CA ASP A 53 3.36 0.60 9.65
C ASP A 53 1.90 0.91 10.05
N ALA A 54 1.35 2.00 9.54
CA ALA A 54 -0.05 2.37 9.78
C ALA A 54 -1.04 1.33 9.21
N ALA A 55 -0.73 0.74 8.05
CA ALA A 55 -1.55 -0.30 7.44
C ALA A 55 -1.49 -1.63 8.21
N ALA A 56 -0.37 -1.93 8.86
CA ALA A 56 -0.18 -3.15 9.67
C ALA A 56 -1.05 -3.18 10.93
N GLU A 57 -1.40 -2.01 11.47
CA GLU A 57 -2.24 -1.86 12.67
C GLU A 57 -3.75 -2.03 12.37
N MET A 58 -4.14 -2.25 11.12
CA MET A 58 -5.54 -2.38 10.75
C MET A 58 -6.10 -3.78 10.99
N GLN A 59 -7.39 -3.87 11.31
CA GLN A 59 -8.11 -5.14 11.49
C GLN A 59 -8.68 -5.67 10.16
N ASP A 60 -7.92 -5.58 9.08
CA ASP A 60 -8.31 -6.11 7.76
C ASP A 60 -7.20 -6.99 7.18
N GLU A 61 -7.49 -8.29 7.10
CA GLU A 61 -6.51 -9.29 6.64
C GLU A 61 -6.01 -9.04 5.21
N THR A 62 -6.85 -8.50 4.33
CA THR A 62 -6.46 -8.24 2.93
C THR A 62 -5.43 -7.12 2.86
N VAL A 63 -5.62 -6.08 3.68
CA VAL A 63 -4.65 -5.01 3.77
C VAL A 63 -3.35 -5.49 4.42
N ILE A 64 -3.43 -6.23 5.53
CA ILE A 64 -2.25 -6.78 6.22
C ILE A 64 -1.44 -7.68 5.27
N ALA A 65 -2.10 -8.49 4.45
CA ALA A 65 -1.44 -9.37 3.49
C ALA A 65 -0.56 -8.61 2.48
N LEU A 66 -0.90 -7.36 2.16
CA LEU A 66 -0.12 -6.51 1.25
C LEU A 66 1.10 -5.86 1.93
N VAL A 67 1.08 -5.69 3.26
CA VAL A 67 2.15 -5.01 3.99
C VAL A 67 3.48 -5.75 3.83
N ARG A 68 3.51 -7.05 4.09
CA ARG A 68 4.76 -7.84 4.09
C ARG A 68 5.52 -7.85 2.76
N PRO A 69 4.86 -8.07 1.60
CA PRO A 69 5.51 -7.94 0.30
C PRO A 69 6.07 -6.53 0.05
N LEU A 70 5.34 -5.49 0.46
CA LEU A 70 5.75 -4.10 0.26
C LEU A 70 6.94 -3.71 1.14
N GLU A 71 6.96 -4.14 2.41
CA GLU A 71 8.14 -4.00 3.28
C GLU A 71 9.37 -4.66 2.65
N THR A 72 9.19 -5.85 2.07
CA THR A 72 10.28 -6.58 1.41
C THR A 72 10.81 -5.83 0.19
N LEU A 73 9.92 -5.26 -0.63
CA LEU A 73 10.30 -4.42 -1.77
C LEU A 73 11.00 -3.14 -1.33
N LEU A 74 10.48 -2.47 -0.30
CA LEU A 74 11.01 -1.20 0.19
C LEU A 74 12.44 -1.33 0.72
N ARG A 75 12.81 -2.47 1.30
CA ARG A 75 14.18 -2.78 1.73
C ARG A 75 15.21 -2.75 0.59
N ALA A 76 14.79 -2.89 -0.67
CA ALA A 76 15.69 -2.77 -1.81
C ALA A 76 16.16 -1.32 -2.07
N PHE A 77 15.55 -0.35 -1.39
CA PHE A 77 15.82 1.10 -1.51
C PHE A 77 16.41 1.71 -0.23
N GLN A 78 16.70 0.90 0.79
CA GLN A 78 17.36 1.29 2.04
C GLN A 78 18.88 1.10 1.93
#